data_AF-A0A0Q9IUD9-F1
#
_entry.id   AF-A0A0Q9IUD9-F1
#
_cell.length_a   1.000
_cell.length_b   1.000
_cell.length_c   1.000
_cell.angle_alpha   90.00
_cell.angle_beta   90.00
_cell.angle_gamma   90.00
#
_symmetry.space_group_name_H-M   'P 1'
#
loop_
_entity.id
_entity.type
_entity.pdbx_description
1 polymer ?
#
loop_
_entity_poly.entity_id
_entity_poly.type
_entity_poly.pdbx_seq_one_letter_code
_entity_poly.pdbx_strand_id
1 'polypeptide(L)'
;MTSATPDRDDAVILDLSDQARAAMAQGSAAAQTPGAGADDPAEPSWVEKRFKLMTEYTALQQELVWLSDRATAHALDEMFQGAVAPQDESSVADKRTQFDRDMQRREELMPRYAELVRMLEAPPGRDA
;
A
#
# COMPACT_ATOMS: atom_id res chain seq x y z
N MET A 1 19.16 43.68 37.38
CA MET A 1 17.95 42.87 37.66
C MET A 1 16.79 43.47 36.87
N THR A 2 16.44 42.84 35.75
CA THR A 2 15.09 42.73 35.16
C THR A 2 15.21 41.77 33.96
N SER A 3 14.21 40.90 33.86
CA SER A 3 14.06 39.76 32.98
C SER A 3 13.65 40.13 31.55
N ALA A 4 14.09 39.35 30.57
CA ALA A 4 13.27 39.01 29.40
C ALA A 4 13.80 37.71 28.78
N THR A 5 13.11 36.60 29.06
CA THR A 5 13.06 35.44 28.17
C THR A 5 12.23 35.81 26.94
N PRO A 6 12.69 35.46 25.73
CA PRO A 6 11.82 34.94 24.67
C PRO A 6 12.13 33.44 24.56
N ASP A 7 11.27 32.53 24.99
CA ASP A 7 10.04 32.06 24.32
C ASP A 7 10.15 31.97 22.79
N ARG A 8 10.05 30.72 22.32
CA ARG A 8 9.59 30.26 21.00
C ARG A 8 10.34 30.62 19.70
N ASP A 9 10.54 29.55 18.95
CA ASP A 9 10.54 29.48 17.48
C ASP A 9 11.75 30.04 16.71
N ASP A 10 12.75 29.17 16.50
CA ASP A 10 13.53 29.15 15.27
C ASP A 10 13.55 27.72 14.70
N ALA A 11 12.37 27.11 14.63
CA ALA A 11 12.16 26.06 13.65
C ALA A 11 12.15 26.76 12.28
N VAL A 12 13.29 26.73 11.59
CA VAL A 12 13.36 27.09 10.18
C VAL A 12 12.50 26.08 9.42
N ILE A 13 11.19 26.36 9.37
CA ILE A 13 10.28 25.69 8.45
C ILE A 13 10.70 26.22 7.08
N LEU A 14 11.62 25.48 6.45
CA LEU A 14 11.90 25.63 5.03
C LEU A 14 10.56 25.43 4.32
N ASP A 15 9.95 26.53 3.90
CA ASP A 15 8.75 26.48 3.10
C ASP A 15 9.13 25.94 1.71
N LEU A 16 9.15 24.61 1.61
CA LEU A 16 9.44 23.84 0.41
C LEU A 16 8.41 24.11 -0.69
N SER A 17 7.32 24.83 -0.39
CA SER A 17 6.25 25.17 -1.33
C SER A 17 6.73 26.10 -2.44
N ASP A 18 7.54 27.11 -2.11
CA ASP A 18 8.05 28.05 -3.10
C ASP A 18 9.21 27.46 -3.92
N GLN A 19 10.01 26.58 -3.32
CA GLN A 19 11.07 25.85 -4.04
C GLN A 19 10.49 24.78 -4.97
N ALA A 20 9.41 24.11 -4.57
CA ALA A 20 8.65 23.21 -5.44
C ALA A 20 7.97 23.98 -6.59
N ARG A 21 7.38 25.15 -6.32
CA ARG A 21 6.81 26.02 -7.37
C ARG A 21 7.89 26.52 -8.34
N ALA A 22 9.08 26.87 -7.85
CA ALA A 22 10.22 27.28 -8.70
C ALA A 22 10.76 26.12 -9.56
N ALA A 23 10.85 24.91 -9.01
CA ALA A 23 11.27 23.72 -9.75
C ALA A 23 10.27 23.35 -10.86
N MET A 24 8.96 23.52 -10.62
CA MET A 24 7.93 23.31 -11.64
C MET A 24 7.95 24.37 -12.74
N ALA A 25 8.35 25.61 -12.43
CA ALA A 25 8.47 26.68 -13.43
C ALA A 25 9.71 26.52 -14.32
N GLN A 26 10.82 26.02 -13.79
CA GLN A 26 12.04 25.75 -14.59
C GLN A 26 11.92 24.53 -15.51
N GLY A 27 11.04 23.58 -15.20
CA GLY A 27 10.73 22.44 -16.07
C GLY A 27 9.98 22.81 -17.36
N SER A 28 9.35 23.99 -17.42
CA SER A 28 8.50 24.38 -18.55
C SER A 28 9.21 25.24 -19.61
N ALA A 29 10.46 25.68 -19.39
CA ALA A 29 11.13 26.64 -20.27
C ALA A 29 12.26 26.05 -21.15
N ALA A 30 12.62 24.77 -20.97
CA ALA A 30 13.75 24.15 -21.68
C ALA A 30 13.36 23.19 -22.82
N ALA A 31 12.08 23.05 -23.16
CA ALA A 31 11.60 22.09 -24.15
C ALA A 31 11.10 22.76 -25.43
N GLN A 32 11.99 23.42 -26.18
CA GLN A 32 11.77 23.65 -27.62
C GLN A 32 13.08 23.49 -28.38
N THR A 33 13.45 22.24 -28.64
CA THR A 33 14.22 21.87 -29.83
C THR A 33 13.26 21.12 -30.77
N PRO A 34 13.02 21.61 -32.00
CA PRO A 34 12.10 20.97 -32.91
C PRO A 34 12.81 19.82 -33.64
N GLY A 35 12.42 18.58 -33.37
CA GLY A 35 13.02 17.43 -34.04
C GLY A 35 12.34 16.11 -33.69
N ALA A 36 11.32 15.78 -34.48
CA ALA A 36 10.81 14.45 -34.82
C ALA A 36 11.30 13.23 -33.99
N GLY A 37 10.37 12.57 -33.32
CA GLY A 37 10.53 11.17 -32.92
C GLY A 37 9.53 10.79 -31.84
N ALA A 38 8.54 9.97 -32.23
CA ALA A 38 7.67 9.10 -31.43
C ALA A 38 7.42 9.45 -29.94
N ASP A 39 6.14 9.56 -29.58
CA ASP A 39 5.63 9.29 -28.23
C ASP A 39 6.14 7.91 -27.75
N ASP A 40 7.34 7.88 -27.18
CA ASP A 40 7.84 6.77 -26.40
C ASP A 40 7.44 7.09 -24.96
N PRO A 41 6.59 6.29 -24.29
CA PRO A 41 6.26 6.55 -22.90
C PRO A 41 7.57 6.46 -22.11
N ALA A 42 8.07 7.61 -21.68
CA ALA A 42 9.30 7.71 -20.90
C ALA A 42 9.27 6.65 -19.79
N GLU A 43 10.33 5.84 -19.70
CA GLU A 43 10.36 4.79 -18.69
C GLU A 43 10.16 5.39 -17.29
N PRO A 44 9.31 4.78 -16.45
CA PRO A 44 8.99 5.31 -15.14
C PRO A 44 10.27 5.41 -14.29
N SER A 45 10.39 6.50 -13.55
CA SER A 45 11.55 6.70 -12.68
C SER A 45 11.64 5.59 -11.63
N TRP A 46 12.85 5.35 -11.09
CA TRP A 46 13.01 4.36 -10.01
C TRP A 46 12.08 4.64 -8.81
N VAL A 47 11.87 5.91 -8.49
CA VAL A 47 10.96 6.34 -7.42
C VAL A 47 9.51 5.96 -7.74
N GLU A 48 9.06 6.18 -8.98
CA GLU A 48 7.72 5.79 -9.43
C GLU A 48 7.54 4.27 -9.43
N LYS A 49 8.52 3.52 -9.93
CA LYS A 49 8.54 2.04 -9.87
C LYS A 49 8.42 1.56 -8.42
N ARG A 50 9.19 2.16 -7.49
CA ARG A 50 9.18 1.80 -6.05
C ARG A 50 7.87 2.19 -5.36
N PHE A 51 7.31 3.36 -5.68
CA PHE A 51 6.02 3.82 -5.16
C PHE A 51 4.89 2.89 -5.60
N LYS A 52 4.86 2.49 -6.88
CA LYS A 52 3.91 1.52 -7.40
C LYS A 52 4.00 0.17 -6.67
N LEU A 53 5.22 -0.36 -6.50
CA LEU A 53 5.44 -1.60 -5.76
C LEU A 53 4.95 -1.52 -4.31
N MET A 54 5.22 -0.42 -3.60
CA MET A 54 4.72 -0.24 -2.23
C MET A 54 3.19 -0.18 -2.17
N THR A 55 2.57 0.44 -3.18
CA THR A 55 1.12 0.58 -3.26
C THR A 55 0.47 -0.78 -3.50
N GLU A 56 0.98 -1.57 -4.45
CA GLU A 56 0.55 -2.94 -4.71
C GLU A 56 0.72 -3.83 -3.47
N TYR A 57 1.89 -3.73 -2.82
CA TYR A 57 2.16 -4.45 -1.58
C TYR A 57 1.19 -4.09 -0.46
N THR A 58 0.91 -2.79 -0.26
CA THR A 58 0.01 -2.33 0.80
C THR A 58 -1.43 -2.78 0.56
N ALA A 59 -1.91 -2.69 -0.68
CA ALA A 59 -3.24 -3.17 -1.04
C ALA A 59 -3.38 -4.68 -0.81
N LEU A 60 -2.37 -5.46 -1.22
CA LEU A 60 -2.36 -6.90 -1.01
C LEU A 60 -2.27 -7.27 0.47
N GLN A 61 -1.44 -6.57 1.25
CA GLN A 61 -1.34 -6.77 2.68
C GLN A 61 -2.69 -6.51 3.38
N GLN A 62 -3.43 -5.48 2.96
CA GLN A 62 -4.77 -5.19 3.48
C GLN A 62 -5.77 -6.30 3.14
N GLU A 63 -5.75 -6.83 1.91
CA GLU A 63 -6.63 -7.96 1.53
C GLU A 63 -6.32 -9.20 2.37
N LEU A 64 -5.04 -9.53 2.57
CA LEU A 64 -4.62 -10.67 3.40
C LEU A 64 -5.02 -10.51 4.88
N VAL A 65 -4.91 -9.30 5.43
CA VAL A 65 -5.38 -8.99 6.79
C VAL A 65 -6.89 -9.19 6.88
N TRP A 66 -7.65 -8.63 5.94
CA TRP A 66 -9.11 -8.77 5.90
C TRP A 66 -9.56 -10.23 5.82
N LEU A 67 -8.89 -11.06 5.01
CA LEU A 67 -9.16 -12.50 4.95
C LEU A 67 -8.83 -13.20 6.27
N SER A 68 -7.76 -12.79 6.95
CA SER A 68 -7.35 -13.36 8.23
C SER A 68 -8.32 -13.00 9.36
N ASP A 69 -8.85 -11.79 9.35
CA ASP A 69 -9.89 -11.35 10.29
C ASP A 69 -11.18 -12.16 10.11
N ARG A 70 -11.59 -12.42 8.86
CA ARG A 70 -12.75 -13.27 8.56
C ARG A 70 -12.54 -14.71 8.99
N ALA A 71 -11.36 -15.27 8.76
CA ALA A 71 -11.01 -16.61 9.23
C ALA A 71 -11.04 -16.69 10.78
N THR A 72 -10.55 -15.66 11.46
CA THR A 72 -10.59 -15.55 12.92
C THR A 72 -12.03 -15.45 13.43
N ALA A 73 -12.87 -14.63 12.78
CA ALA A 73 -14.29 -14.51 13.13
C ALA A 73 -15.03 -15.84 12.97
N HIS A 74 -14.77 -16.60 11.90
CA HIS A 74 -15.32 -17.94 11.71
C HIS A 74 -14.85 -18.91 12.81
N ALA A 75 -13.56 -18.90 13.16
CA ALA A 75 -13.04 -19.76 14.23
C ALA A 75 -13.68 -19.44 15.59
N LEU A 76 -13.88 -18.15 15.91
CA LEU A 76 -14.59 -17.74 17.11
C LEU A 76 -16.07 -18.18 17.08
N ASP A 77 -16.75 -18.02 15.94
CA ASP A 77 -18.15 -18.45 15.77
C ASP A 77 -18.31 -19.95 16.07
N GLU A 78 -17.42 -20.79 15.51
CA GLU A 78 -17.38 -22.25 15.77
C GLU A 78 -17.13 -22.58 17.25
N MET A 79 -16.21 -21.85 17.91
CA MET A 79 -15.90 -22.08 19.33
C MET A 79 -17.08 -21.75 20.26
N PHE A 80 -17.90 -20.76 19.93
CA PHE A 80 -19.02 -20.32 20.78
C PHE A 80 -20.37 -20.94 20.39
N GLN A 81 -20.57 -21.41 19.16
CA GLN A 81 -21.81 -22.08 18.73
C GLN A 81 -21.96 -23.51 19.24
N GLY A 82 -20.88 -24.17 19.70
CA GLY A 82 -20.96 -25.48 20.35
C GLY A 82 -21.85 -25.55 21.60
N ALA A 83 -22.32 -24.40 22.11
CA ALA A 83 -23.22 -24.27 23.26
C ALA A 83 -24.67 -23.86 22.91
N VAL A 84 -25.00 -23.62 21.63
CA VAL A 84 -26.31 -23.10 21.20
C VAL A 84 -27.02 -24.09 20.27
N ALA A 85 -28.33 -24.23 20.43
CA ALA A 85 -29.20 -25.13 19.67
C ALA A 85 -29.08 -24.93 18.14
N PRO A 86 -29.25 -25.97 17.31
CA PRO A 86 -28.96 -25.94 15.89
C PRO A 86 -29.77 -24.85 15.19
N GLN A 87 -29.09 -23.78 14.82
CA GLN A 87 -29.64 -22.72 14.01
C GLN A 87 -29.38 -23.09 12.55
N ASP A 88 -30.46 -23.42 11.84
CA ASP A 88 -30.58 -23.53 10.38
C ASP A 88 -29.36 -24.12 9.63
N GLU A 89 -29.39 -25.44 9.37
CA GLU A 89 -28.30 -26.18 8.71
C GLU A 89 -27.86 -25.57 7.36
N SER A 90 -28.75 -24.88 6.66
CA SER A 90 -28.43 -24.16 5.43
C SER A 90 -27.43 -23.03 5.67
N SER A 91 -27.58 -22.28 6.77
CA SER A 91 -26.71 -21.16 7.10
C SER A 91 -25.30 -21.62 7.49
N VAL A 92 -25.19 -22.78 8.14
CA VAL A 92 -23.91 -23.38 8.51
C VAL A 92 -23.15 -23.83 7.26
N ALA A 93 -23.82 -24.48 6.31
CA ALA A 93 -23.21 -24.91 5.06
C ALA A 93 -22.72 -23.71 4.20
N ASP A 94 -23.48 -22.61 4.18
CA ASP A 94 -23.10 -21.38 3.48
C ASP A 94 -21.89 -20.70 4.11
N LYS A 95 -21.85 -20.59 5.46
CA LYS A 95 -20.71 -20.06 6.20
C LYS A 95 -19.44 -20.87 5.95
N ARG A 96 -19.56 -22.20 5.95
CA ARG A 96 -18.42 -23.10 5.70
C ARG A 96 -17.88 -22.93 4.29
N THR A 97 -18.76 -22.92 3.30
CA THR A 97 -18.38 -22.71 1.90
C THR A 97 -17.69 -21.36 1.71
N GLN A 98 -18.17 -20.31 2.38
CA GLN A 98 -17.54 -19.00 2.32
C GLN A 98 -16.16 -18.99 2.98
N PHE A 99 -15.98 -19.65 4.13
CA PHE A 99 -14.69 -19.80 4.78
C PHE A 99 -13.68 -20.53 3.89
N ASP A 100 -14.08 -21.63 3.25
CA ASP A 100 -13.20 -22.38 2.35
C ASP A 100 -12.77 -21.52 1.15
N ARG A 101 -13.66 -20.68 0.58
CA ARG A 101 -13.31 -19.70 -0.47
C ARG A 101 -12.34 -18.63 0.02
N ASP A 102 -12.56 -18.09 1.22
CA ASP A 102 -11.70 -17.06 1.81
C ASP A 102 -10.28 -17.63 2.04
N MET A 103 -10.18 -18.88 2.50
CA MET A 103 -8.90 -19.60 2.67
C MET A 103 -8.21 -19.86 1.34
N GLN A 104 -8.94 -20.34 0.32
CA GLN A 104 -8.39 -20.52 -1.01
C GLN A 104 -7.86 -19.20 -1.58
N ARG A 105 -8.63 -18.12 -1.46
CA ARG A 105 -8.21 -16.79 -1.92
C ARG A 105 -6.92 -16.35 -1.22
N ARG A 106 -6.82 -16.56 0.10
CA ARG A 106 -5.59 -16.25 0.84
C ARG A 106 -4.39 -17.00 0.27
N GLU A 107 -4.53 -18.30 0.01
CA GLU A 107 -3.47 -19.14 -0.56
C GLU A 107 -3.04 -18.67 -1.96
N GLU A 108 -3.99 -18.27 -2.81
CA GLU A 108 -3.72 -17.72 -4.15
C GLU A 108 -2.91 -16.42 -4.10
N LEU A 109 -3.09 -15.62 -3.05
CA LEU A 109 -2.43 -14.32 -2.88
C LEU A 109 -1.02 -14.43 -2.27
N MET A 110 -0.72 -15.49 -1.52
CA MET A 110 0.57 -15.66 -0.83
C MET A 110 1.80 -15.61 -1.76
N PRO A 111 1.81 -16.26 -2.94
CA PRO A 111 2.93 -16.17 -3.87
C PRO A 111 3.18 -14.74 -4.35
N ARG A 112 2.12 -13.99 -4.68
CA ARG A 112 2.23 -12.59 -5.12
C ARG A 112 2.75 -11.70 -4.00
N TYR A 113 2.34 -11.96 -2.76
CA TYR A 113 2.85 -11.26 -1.59
C TYR A 113 4.36 -11.48 -1.41
N ALA A 114 4.81 -12.74 -1.48
CA ALA A 114 6.23 -13.08 -1.38
C ALA A 114 7.05 -12.43 -2.51
N GLU A 115 6.52 -12.39 -3.73
CA GLU A 115 7.15 -11.73 -4.87
C GLU A 115 7.31 -10.22 -4.66
N LEU A 116 6.25 -9.55 -4.18
CA LEU A 116 6.29 -8.12 -3.87
C LEU A 116 7.30 -7.80 -2.77
N VAL A 117 7.35 -8.61 -1.70
CA VAL A 117 8.37 -8.47 -0.65
C VAL A 117 9.78 -8.58 -1.24
N ARG A 118 10.03 -9.61 -2.06
CA ARG A 118 11.33 -9.81 -2.73
C ARG A 118 11.72 -8.62 -3.59
N MET A 119 10.79 -8.07 -4.39
CA MET A 119 11.05 -6.90 -5.22
C MET A 119 11.29 -5.63 -4.41
N LEU A 120 10.63 -5.48 -3.26
CA LEU A 120 10.80 -4.34 -2.36
C LEU A 120 12.13 -4.39 -1.60
N GLU A 121 12.62 -5.58 -1.26
CA GLU A 121 13.92 -5.80 -0.60
C GLU A 121 15.11 -5.65 -1.57
N ALA A 122 14.87 -5.74 -2.88
CA ALA A 122 15.91 -5.56 -3.88
C ALA A 122 16.50 -4.12 -3.84
N PRO A 123 17.83 -3.96 -3.88
CA PRO A 123 18.45 -2.65 -3.89
C PRO A 123 18.14 -1.89 -5.18
N PRO A 124 18.15 -0.53 -5.14
CA PRO A 124 17.92 0.29 -6.33
C PRO A 124 18.89 -0.08 -7.47
N GLY A 125 18.35 -0.27 -8.68
CA GLY A 125 19.15 -0.58 -9.87
C GLY A 125 19.45 -2.07 -10.11
N ARG A 126 18.97 -2.98 -9.25
CA ARG A 126 18.79 -4.38 -9.62
C ARG A 126 17.32 -4.59 -9.98
N ASP A 127 17.00 -4.37 -11.25
CA ASP A 127 15.75 -4.87 -11.80
C ASP A 127 15.76 -6.41 -11.67
N ALA A 128 14.67 -6.94 -11.13
CA ALA A 128 14.50 -8.36 -10.83
C ALA A 128 14.37 -9.22 -12.09
#